data_AF-A0A6G4R710-F1
#
_entry.id   AF-A0A6G4R710-F1
#
_cell.length_a   1.000
_cell.length_b   1.000
_cell.length_c   1.000
_cell.angle_alpha   90.00
_cell.angle_beta   90.00
_cell.angle_gamma   90.00
#
_symmetry.space_group_name_H-M   'P 1'
#
loop_
_entity.id
_entity.type
_entity.pdbx_description
1 polymer ?
#
loop_
_entity_poly.entity_id
_entity_poly.type
_entity_poly.pdbx_seq_one_letter_code
_entity_poly.pdbx_strand_id
1 'polypeptide(L)'
;MASEDDDGGVSFALPADVDDWVATAAERRDESREDVCRRVVTAAHAIATDDDEPQPVDQDDLEALEDQFETDLESQHEEFLELLEDVRSRVIQVKRETDAKASAEHDHDTYESDLESLQSDLSALEEHVGAGFENFEDVLDYLFDQTDDLEKRSTVLATAVVDLRDRWNTFADRERRRAAAERLQLAANQLGIRTAACADCDASIDIALLTAPECPHCESTFADVAERTSFFGSHTLETGEPPALEGRAERETQPTNEDVFEAVEAEAASTDQSEPNTSFDATDKR
;
A
#
# COMPACT_ATOMS: atom_id res chain seq x y z
N MET A 1 -24.98 57.87 -62.28
CA MET A 1 -24.25 59.11 -61.95
C MET A 1 -22.78 58.78 -62.17
N ALA A 2 -22.32 58.88 -63.43
CA ALA A 2 -21.35 59.89 -63.88
C ALA A 2 -20.01 59.73 -63.13
N SER A 3 -18.96 59.21 -63.74
CA SER A 3 -18.20 59.89 -64.79
C SER A 3 -17.92 58.98 -66.00
N GLU A 4 -18.48 59.35 -67.14
CA GLU A 4 -17.87 59.03 -68.43
C GLU A 4 -16.58 59.86 -68.49
N ASP A 5 -15.43 59.21 -68.28
CA ASP A 5 -14.14 59.80 -68.57
C ASP A 5 -14.05 59.96 -70.09
N ASP A 6 -14.43 61.16 -70.55
CA ASP A 6 -14.17 61.68 -71.88
C ASP A 6 -12.65 61.87 -72.01
N ASP A 7 -11.95 60.75 -72.19
CA ASP A 7 -10.54 60.75 -72.52
C ASP A 7 -10.45 61.29 -73.94
N GLY A 8 -9.87 62.48 -74.09
CA GLY A 8 -9.69 63.19 -75.36
C GLY A 8 -8.69 62.49 -76.28
N GLY A 9 -8.94 61.21 -76.55
CA GLY A 9 -8.11 60.32 -77.33
C GLY A 9 -8.14 60.70 -78.80
N VAL A 10 -6.99 61.16 -79.30
CA VAL A 10 -6.77 61.34 -80.73
C VAL A 10 -6.60 59.96 -81.35
N SER A 11 -7.64 59.45 -82.00
CA SER A 11 -7.53 58.22 -82.80
C SER A 11 -6.96 58.56 -84.18
N PHE A 12 -5.91 57.85 -84.56
CA PHE A 12 -5.35 57.92 -85.91
C PHE A 12 -5.31 56.51 -86.50
N ALA A 13 -5.58 56.39 -87.80
CA ALA A 13 -5.41 55.13 -88.48
C ALA A 13 -3.92 54.85 -88.65
N LEU A 14 -3.45 53.77 -88.03
CA LEU A 14 -2.11 53.25 -88.29
C LEU A 14 -2.05 52.69 -89.72
N PRO A 15 -0.91 52.82 -90.42
CA PRO A 15 -0.66 52.04 -91.62
C PRO A 15 -0.86 50.54 -91.32
N ALA A 16 -1.43 49.78 -92.26
CA ALA A 16 -1.79 48.38 -92.05
C ALA A 16 -0.61 47.54 -91.54
N ASP A 17 0.59 47.78 -92.08
CA ASP A 17 1.82 47.08 -91.65
C ASP A 17 2.18 47.34 -90.18
N VAL A 18 1.90 48.55 -89.68
CA VAL A 18 2.17 48.93 -88.28
C VAL A 18 1.08 48.39 -87.36
N ASP A 19 -0.19 48.39 -87.78
CA ASP A 19 -1.30 47.80 -87.01
C ASP A 19 -1.09 46.29 -86.82
N ASP A 20 -0.70 45.59 -87.89
CA ASP A 20 -0.39 44.15 -87.85
C ASP A 20 0.81 43.87 -86.91
N TRP A 21 1.84 44.73 -86.93
CA TRP A 21 2.97 44.61 -86.03
C TRP A 21 2.57 44.85 -84.56
N VAL A 22 1.74 45.86 -84.27
CA VAL A 22 1.22 46.12 -82.92
C VAL A 22 0.38 44.94 -82.43
N ALA A 23 -0.47 44.36 -83.29
CA ALA A 23 -1.26 43.17 -82.97
C ALA A 23 -0.36 42.00 -82.56
N THR A 24 0.68 41.74 -83.36
CA THR A 24 1.63 40.65 -83.12
C THR A 24 2.44 40.89 -81.84
N ALA A 25 2.81 42.15 -81.57
CA ALA A 25 3.57 42.52 -80.38
C ALA A 25 2.73 42.42 -79.10
N ALA A 26 1.43 42.75 -79.18
CA ALA A 26 0.46 42.61 -78.11
C ALA A 26 0.25 41.13 -77.74
N GLU A 27 0.01 40.27 -78.74
CA GLU A 27 -0.11 38.81 -78.53
C GLU A 27 1.15 38.20 -77.91
N ARG A 28 2.35 38.58 -78.37
CA ARG A 28 3.62 38.05 -77.82
C ARG A 28 3.87 38.42 -76.36
N ARG A 29 3.32 39.54 -75.89
CA ARG A 29 3.54 40.06 -74.53
C ARG A 29 2.34 39.88 -73.60
N ASP A 30 1.23 39.34 -74.12
CA ASP A 30 -0.06 39.27 -73.42
C ASP A 30 -0.52 40.65 -72.90
N GLU A 31 -0.32 41.68 -73.73
CA GLU A 31 -0.67 43.08 -73.45
C GLU A 31 -1.79 43.55 -74.39
N SER A 32 -2.56 44.58 -74.01
CA SER A 32 -3.53 45.17 -74.94
C SER A 32 -2.82 45.95 -76.07
N ARG A 33 -3.45 46.04 -77.24
CA ARG A 33 -2.95 46.86 -78.36
C ARG A 33 -2.69 48.31 -77.94
N GLU A 34 -3.55 48.84 -77.06
CA GLU A 34 -3.43 50.20 -76.54
C GLU A 34 -2.20 50.37 -75.64
N ASP A 35 -1.89 49.39 -74.79
CA ASP A 35 -0.71 49.42 -73.92
C ASP A 35 0.59 49.36 -74.72
N VAL A 36 0.63 48.55 -75.78
CA VAL A 36 1.76 48.52 -76.71
C VAL A 36 1.94 49.87 -77.40
N CYS A 37 0.86 50.46 -77.92
CA CYS A 37 0.91 51.80 -78.53
C CYS A 37 1.36 52.85 -77.51
N ARG A 38 0.82 52.84 -76.29
CA ARG A 38 1.17 53.78 -75.23
C ARG A 38 2.64 53.65 -74.84
N ARG A 39 3.17 52.43 -74.71
CA ARG A 39 4.58 52.18 -74.42
C ARG A 39 5.48 52.66 -75.55
N VAL A 40 5.12 52.40 -76.81
CA VAL A 40 5.90 52.88 -77.97
C VAL A 40 5.88 54.40 -78.05
N VAL A 41 4.72 55.04 -77.86
CA VAL A 41 4.61 56.50 -77.85
C VAL A 41 5.36 57.11 -76.66
N THR A 42 5.28 56.48 -75.48
CA THR A 42 6.01 56.93 -74.27
C THR A 42 7.51 56.80 -74.48
N ALA A 43 7.98 55.68 -75.06
CA ALA A 43 9.39 55.49 -75.40
C ALA A 43 9.85 56.48 -76.48
N ALA A 44 9.07 56.67 -77.55
CA ALA A 44 9.36 57.65 -78.59
C ALA A 44 9.35 59.09 -78.07
N HIS A 45 8.45 59.41 -77.13
CA HIS A 45 8.41 60.70 -76.46
C HIS A 45 9.63 60.87 -75.57
N ALA A 46 9.97 59.89 -74.72
CA ALA A 46 11.19 59.91 -73.91
C ALA A 46 12.44 60.14 -74.78
N ILE A 47 12.59 59.38 -75.89
CA ILE A 47 13.68 59.58 -76.87
C ILE A 47 13.71 61.00 -77.45
N ALA A 48 12.54 61.62 -77.68
CA ALA A 48 12.44 62.92 -78.33
C ALA A 48 12.53 64.12 -77.37
N THR A 49 12.35 63.93 -76.06
CA THR A 49 12.30 65.03 -75.08
C THR A 49 13.36 64.97 -73.98
N ASP A 50 14.04 63.84 -73.80
CA ASP A 50 15.18 63.74 -72.90
C ASP A 50 16.45 64.19 -73.64
N ASP A 51 17.21 65.14 -73.07
CA ASP A 51 18.52 65.58 -73.58
C ASP A 51 19.62 64.54 -73.26
N ASP A 52 19.34 63.63 -72.33
CA ASP A 52 20.07 62.37 -72.18
C ASP A 52 19.48 61.37 -73.18
N GLU A 53 20.14 61.20 -74.33
CA GLU A 53 19.79 60.15 -75.29
C GLU A 53 19.58 58.84 -74.52
N PRO A 54 18.39 58.20 -74.58
CA PRO A 54 18.22 56.87 -74.01
C PRO A 54 19.20 55.97 -74.74
N GLN A 55 20.30 55.66 -74.06
CA GLN A 55 21.36 54.91 -74.68
C GLN A 55 20.75 53.54 -74.98
N PRO A 56 20.74 53.11 -76.26
CA PRO A 56 20.51 51.70 -76.52
C PRO A 56 21.51 50.97 -75.64
N VAL A 57 21.04 50.01 -74.85
CA VAL A 57 21.97 49.14 -74.10
C VAL A 57 22.98 48.68 -75.13
N ASP A 58 24.25 49.06 -74.92
CA ASP A 58 25.26 48.77 -75.91
C ASP A 58 25.24 47.25 -76.11
N GLN A 59 25.33 46.82 -77.36
CA GLN A 59 25.43 45.40 -77.63
C GLN A 59 26.63 44.82 -76.87
N ASP A 60 27.67 45.63 -76.72
CA ASP A 60 28.86 45.32 -75.93
C ASP A 60 28.55 45.16 -74.42
N ASP A 61 27.61 45.93 -73.86
CA ASP A 61 27.19 45.83 -72.45
C ASP A 61 26.34 44.57 -72.19
N LEU A 62 25.48 44.19 -73.15
CA LEU A 62 24.71 42.94 -73.07
C LEU A 62 25.60 41.71 -73.21
N GLU A 63 26.57 41.75 -74.12
CA GLU A 63 27.55 40.67 -74.33
C GLU A 63 28.42 40.52 -73.07
N ALA A 64 28.88 41.61 -72.46
CA ALA A 64 29.62 41.57 -71.21
C ALA A 64 28.80 41.00 -70.03
N LEU A 65 27.49 41.28 -69.98
CA LEU A 65 26.59 40.73 -68.96
C LEU A 65 26.32 39.24 -69.19
N GLU A 66 26.15 38.82 -70.45
CA GLU A 66 25.99 37.42 -70.84
C GLU A 66 27.24 36.61 -70.46
N ASP A 67 28.43 37.12 -70.80
CA ASP A 67 29.73 36.52 -70.40
C ASP A 67 29.86 36.42 -68.88
N GLN A 68 29.41 37.44 -68.13
CA GLN A 68 29.40 37.43 -66.67
C GLN A 68 28.45 36.36 -66.13
N PHE A 69 27.23 36.25 -66.66
CA PHE A 69 26.27 35.23 -66.24
C PHE A 69 26.75 33.82 -66.57
N GLU A 70 27.37 33.62 -67.74
CA GLU A 70 27.97 32.34 -68.11
C GLU A 70 29.08 31.98 -67.12
N THR A 71 29.96 32.92 -66.80
CA THR A 71 31.03 32.73 -65.81
C THR A 71 30.46 32.40 -64.41
N ASP A 72 29.43 33.12 -63.97
CA ASP A 72 28.79 32.90 -62.67
C ASP A 72 28.09 31.53 -62.61
N LEU A 73 27.41 31.13 -63.68
CA LEU A 73 26.77 29.81 -63.79
C LEU A 73 27.80 28.69 -63.80
N GLU A 74 28.91 28.86 -64.52
CA GLU A 74 30.02 27.92 -64.51
C GLU A 74 30.61 27.78 -63.09
N SER A 75 30.82 28.90 -62.40
CA SER A 75 31.33 28.91 -61.02
C SER A 75 30.37 28.24 -60.04
N GLN A 76 29.07 28.53 -60.10
CA GLN A 76 28.06 27.88 -59.26
C GLN A 76 27.94 26.39 -59.57
N HIS A 77 28.07 26.01 -60.83
CA HIS A 77 28.05 24.60 -61.22
C HIS A 77 29.24 23.85 -60.65
N GLU A 78 30.43 24.45 -60.70
CA GLU A 78 31.65 23.90 -60.08
C GLU A 78 31.48 23.75 -58.57
N GLU A 79 31.03 24.79 -57.86
CA GLU A 79 30.76 24.75 -56.42
C GLU A 79 29.74 23.65 -56.06
N PHE A 80 28.66 23.54 -56.83
CA PHE A 80 27.65 22.50 -56.62
C PHE A 80 28.23 21.09 -56.78
N LEU A 81 29.08 20.87 -57.79
CA LEU A 81 29.74 19.59 -58.00
C LEU A 81 30.71 19.25 -56.86
N GLU A 82 31.43 20.24 -56.35
CA GLU A 82 32.31 20.07 -55.17
C GLU A 82 31.53 19.68 -53.93
N LEU A 83 30.43 20.38 -53.63
CA LEU A 83 29.56 20.08 -52.49
C LEU A 83 28.92 18.69 -52.62
N LEU A 84 28.50 18.31 -53.83
CA LEU A 84 27.94 16.99 -54.09
C LEU A 84 28.98 15.89 -53.86
N GLU A 85 30.22 16.11 -54.28
CA GLU A 85 31.32 15.18 -54.02
C GLU A 85 31.68 15.11 -52.52
N ASP A 86 31.64 16.24 -51.79
CA ASP A 86 31.84 16.25 -50.32
C ASP A 86 30.76 15.46 -49.59
N VAL A 87 29.48 15.70 -49.92
CA VAL A 87 28.36 14.93 -49.35
C VAL A 87 28.50 13.45 -49.70
N ARG A 88 28.87 13.11 -50.93
CA ARG A 88 29.11 11.72 -51.34
C ARG A 88 30.22 11.08 -50.51
N SER A 89 31.35 11.79 -50.36
CA SER A 89 32.48 11.34 -49.54
C SER A 89 32.05 11.12 -48.09
N ARG A 90 31.29 12.05 -47.51
CA ARG A 90 30.76 11.95 -46.15
C ARG A 90 29.81 10.78 -45.96
N VAL A 91 28.87 10.56 -46.89
CA VAL A 91 27.92 9.43 -46.82
C VAL A 91 28.66 8.10 -46.93
N ILE A 92 29.65 8.00 -47.83
CA ILE A 92 30.50 6.80 -47.95
C ILE A 92 31.28 6.57 -46.65
N GLN A 93 31.82 7.63 -46.04
CA GLN A 93 32.51 7.55 -44.76
C GLN A 93 31.57 7.04 -43.66
N VAL A 94 30.38 7.65 -43.49
CA VAL A 94 29.41 7.23 -42.47
C VAL A 94 29.00 5.77 -42.68
N LYS A 95 28.71 5.37 -43.93
CA LYS A 95 28.38 3.98 -44.25
C LYS A 95 29.52 3.04 -43.85
N ARG A 96 30.77 3.38 -44.19
CA ARG A 96 31.94 2.57 -43.81
C ARG A 96 32.11 2.49 -42.30
N GLU A 97 31.94 3.60 -41.58
CA GLU A 97 32.03 3.63 -40.12
C GLU A 97 30.89 2.85 -39.46
N THR A 98 29.67 2.95 -39.98
CA THR A 98 28.51 2.20 -39.48
C THR A 98 28.67 0.71 -39.74
N ASP A 99 29.04 0.30 -40.96
CA ASP A 99 29.31 -1.10 -41.31
C ASP A 99 30.46 -1.70 -40.49
N ALA A 100 31.47 -0.89 -40.15
CA ALA A 100 32.57 -1.31 -39.27
C ALA A 100 32.12 -1.46 -37.81
N LYS A 101 31.11 -0.71 -37.37
CA LYS A 101 30.51 -0.83 -36.03
C LYS A 101 29.58 -2.03 -35.93
N ALA A 102 28.79 -2.27 -36.96
CA ALA A 102 27.91 -3.43 -37.07
C ALA A 102 27.73 -3.73 -38.55
N SER A 103 28.12 -4.94 -38.97
CA SER A 103 27.80 -5.39 -40.33
C SER A 103 26.29 -5.51 -40.49
N ALA A 104 25.81 -5.50 -41.74
CA ALA A 104 24.39 -5.75 -42.03
C ALA A 104 23.89 -7.12 -41.54
N GLU A 105 24.81 -8.03 -41.24
CA GLU A 105 24.58 -9.38 -40.75
C GLU A 105 24.97 -9.53 -39.26
N HIS A 106 25.26 -8.43 -38.57
CA HIS A 106 25.55 -8.48 -37.14
C HIS A 106 24.29 -8.90 -36.38
N ASP A 107 24.33 -10.11 -35.83
CA ASP A 107 23.27 -10.61 -34.96
C ASP A 107 23.59 -10.36 -33.49
N HIS A 108 22.54 -10.40 -32.68
CA HIS A 108 22.56 -10.27 -31.23
C HIS A 108 22.33 -11.61 -30.53
N ASP A 109 22.65 -12.74 -31.19
CA ASP A 109 22.52 -14.12 -30.68
C ASP A 109 22.98 -14.29 -29.22
N THR A 110 24.11 -13.67 -28.85
CA THR A 110 24.62 -13.72 -27.47
C THR A 110 23.64 -13.09 -26.48
N TYR A 111 23.09 -11.92 -26.81
CA TYR A 111 22.12 -11.23 -25.95
C TYR A 111 20.78 -11.93 -25.92
N GLU A 112 20.35 -12.51 -27.04
CA GLU A 112 19.16 -13.36 -27.09
C GLU A 112 19.32 -14.59 -26.19
N SER A 113 20.46 -15.28 -26.30
CA SER A 113 20.80 -16.41 -25.44
C SER A 113 20.89 -16.02 -23.96
N ASP A 114 21.49 -14.85 -23.65
CA ASP A 114 21.56 -14.33 -22.29
C ASP A 114 20.15 -14.01 -21.74
N LEU A 115 19.27 -13.41 -22.55
CA LEU A 115 17.90 -13.12 -22.17
C LEU A 115 17.08 -14.39 -21.93
N GLU A 116 17.22 -15.39 -22.81
CA GLU A 116 16.59 -16.70 -22.63
C GLU A 116 17.07 -17.39 -21.34
N SER A 117 18.37 -17.34 -21.06
CA SER A 117 18.94 -17.86 -19.81
C SER A 117 18.38 -17.13 -18.60
N LEU A 118 18.35 -15.79 -18.62
CA LEU A 118 17.81 -14.98 -17.52
C LEU A 118 16.31 -15.24 -17.30
N GLN A 119 15.55 -15.44 -18.38
CA GLN A 119 14.13 -15.78 -18.29
C GLN A 119 13.92 -17.18 -17.69
N SER A 120 14.76 -18.14 -18.06
CA SER A 120 14.76 -19.48 -17.46
C SER A 120 15.11 -19.42 -15.97
N ASP A 121 16.16 -18.68 -15.61
CA ASP A 121 16.58 -18.51 -14.21
C ASP A 121 15.49 -17.83 -13.38
N LEU A 122 14.83 -16.80 -13.93
CA LEU A 122 13.72 -16.13 -13.27
C LEU A 122 12.54 -17.09 -13.04
N SER A 123 12.18 -17.88 -14.06
CA SER A 123 11.09 -18.86 -13.95
C SER A 123 11.40 -19.93 -12.89
N ALA A 124 12.64 -20.40 -12.83
CA ALA A 124 13.09 -21.37 -11.82
C ALA A 124 13.08 -20.76 -10.40
N LEU A 125 13.45 -19.48 -10.28
CA LEU A 125 13.41 -18.77 -9.01
C LEU A 125 11.96 -18.56 -8.54
N GLU A 126 11.05 -18.17 -9.43
CA GLU A 126 9.62 -18.03 -9.13
C GLU A 126 9.02 -19.36 -8.65
N GLU A 127 9.33 -20.48 -9.33
CA GLU A 127 8.89 -21.81 -8.89
C GLU A 127 9.47 -22.18 -7.52
N HIS A 128 10.76 -21.93 -7.28
CA HIS A 128 11.40 -22.23 -6.00
C HIS A 128 10.80 -21.40 -4.85
N VAL A 129 10.58 -20.11 -5.08
CA VAL A 129 9.97 -19.21 -4.10
C VAL A 129 8.52 -19.61 -3.84
N GLY A 130 7.75 -19.90 -4.90
CA GLY A 130 6.36 -20.37 -4.79
C GLY A 130 6.26 -21.65 -3.96
N ALA A 131 7.05 -22.67 -4.31
CA ALA A 131 7.09 -23.93 -3.56
C ALA A 131 7.58 -23.74 -2.10
N GLY A 132 8.48 -22.79 -1.87
CA GLY A 132 8.91 -22.41 -0.52
C GLY A 132 7.77 -21.84 0.32
N PHE A 133 6.98 -20.92 -0.25
CA PHE A 133 5.82 -20.34 0.44
C PHE A 133 4.74 -21.38 0.74
N GLU A 134 4.41 -22.24 -0.22
CA GLU A 134 3.47 -23.36 0.00
C GLU A 134 3.94 -24.24 1.18
N ASN A 135 5.23 -24.57 1.23
CA ASN A 135 5.76 -25.34 2.34
C ASN A 135 5.68 -24.61 3.69
N PHE A 136 5.92 -23.30 3.71
CA PHE A 136 5.79 -22.51 4.94
C PHE A 136 4.33 -22.42 5.40
N GLU A 137 3.38 -22.25 4.49
CA GLU A 137 1.95 -22.26 4.79
C GLU A 137 1.55 -23.61 5.41
N ASP A 138 1.94 -24.73 4.81
CA ASP A 138 1.69 -26.08 5.37
C ASP A 138 2.26 -26.24 6.80
N VAL A 139 3.47 -25.74 7.04
CA VAL A 139 4.12 -25.81 8.35
C VAL A 139 3.39 -24.91 9.36
N LEU A 140 3.01 -23.70 8.96
CA LEU A 140 2.30 -22.76 9.84
C LEU A 140 0.91 -23.30 10.21
N ASP A 141 0.16 -23.83 9.25
CA ASP A 141 -1.14 -24.45 9.51
C ASP A 141 -1.01 -25.63 10.49
N TYR A 142 -0.03 -26.51 10.29
CA TYR A 142 0.24 -27.58 11.24
C TYR A 142 0.58 -27.07 12.65
N LEU A 143 1.37 -25.99 12.76
CA LEU A 143 1.73 -25.39 14.04
C LEU A 143 0.53 -24.72 14.72
N PHE A 144 -0.36 -24.07 13.96
CA PHE A 144 -1.61 -23.52 14.47
C PHE A 144 -2.54 -24.64 14.98
N ASP A 145 -2.76 -25.69 14.19
CA ASP A 145 -3.54 -26.86 14.59
C ASP A 145 -3.01 -27.50 15.89
N GLN A 146 -1.68 -27.62 15.99
CA GLN A 146 -1.05 -28.18 17.17
C GLN A 146 -1.18 -27.26 18.40
N THR A 147 -1.18 -25.94 18.19
CA THR A 147 -1.38 -24.93 19.26
C THR A 147 -2.82 -24.97 19.77
N ASP A 148 -3.80 -25.02 18.87
CA ASP A 148 -5.23 -25.17 19.21
C ASP A 148 -5.50 -26.46 19.99
N ASP A 149 -4.88 -27.58 19.60
CA ASP A 149 -4.98 -28.84 20.33
C ASP A 149 -4.33 -28.76 21.73
N LEU A 150 -3.20 -28.07 21.87
CA LEU A 150 -2.57 -27.84 23.17
C LEU A 150 -3.42 -26.95 24.08
N GLU A 151 -4.03 -25.90 23.53
CA GLU A 151 -4.95 -25.02 24.26
C GLU A 151 -6.15 -25.82 24.79
N LYS A 152 -6.80 -26.61 23.93
CA LYS A 152 -7.93 -27.48 24.31
C LYS A 152 -7.53 -28.43 25.45
N ARG A 153 -6.36 -29.06 25.36
CA ARG A 153 -5.84 -29.95 26.40
C ARG A 153 -5.56 -29.20 27.70
N SER A 154 -4.99 -28.01 27.63
CA SER A 154 -4.73 -27.16 28.79
C SER A 154 -6.02 -26.81 29.52
N THR A 155 -7.06 -26.38 28.79
CA THR A 155 -8.38 -26.08 29.36
C THR A 155 -9.01 -27.31 30.03
N VAL A 156 -8.89 -28.48 29.42
CA VAL A 156 -9.36 -29.74 30.01
C VAL A 156 -8.60 -30.07 31.30
N LEU A 157 -7.27 -29.93 31.31
CA LEU A 157 -6.45 -30.17 32.49
C LEU A 157 -6.76 -29.17 33.62
N ALA A 158 -6.90 -27.88 33.30
CA ALA A 158 -7.28 -26.85 34.26
C ALA A 158 -8.63 -27.18 34.91
N THR A 159 -9.62 -27.54 34.09
CA THR A 159 -10.95 -27.95 34.57
C THR A 159 -10.86 -29.17 35.48
N ALA A 160 -10.11 -30.20 35.07
CA ALA A 160 -9.93 -31.41 35.87
C ALA A 160 -9.22 -31.15 37.21
N VAL A 161 -8.26 -30.21 37.25
CA VAL A 161 -7.56 -29.81 38.48
C VAL A 161 -8.49 -29.04 39.42
N VAL A 162 -9.31 -28.13 38.91
CA VAL A 162 -10.33 -27.41 39.70
C VAL A 162 -11.34 -28.40 40.28
N ASP A 163 -11.87 -29.30 39.46
CA ASP A 163 -12.79 -30.37 39.90
C ASP A 163 -12.18 -31.23 41.02
N LEU A 164 -10.91 -31.60 40.90
CA LEU A 164 -10.21 -32.38 41.92
C LEU A 164 -10.07 -31.59 43.23
N ARG A 165 -9.73 -30.30 43.14
CA ARG A 165 -9.61 -29.40 44.29
C ARG A 165 -10.95 -29.27 45.01
N ASP A 166 -12.05 -29.11 44.30
CA ASP A 166 -13.39 -28.96 44.90
C ASP A 166 -13.88 -30.25 45.56
N ARG A 167 -13.61 -31.41 44.93
CA ARG A 167 -13.87 -32.72 45.55
C ARG A 167 -13.07 -32.90 46.83
N TRP A 168 -11.80 -32.50 46.83
CA TRP A 168 -10.94 -32.59 48.01
C TRP A 168 -11.39 -31.64 49.12
N ASN A 169 -11.76 -30.41 48.79
CA ASN A 169 -12.31 -29.44 49.74
C ASN A 169 -13.60 -29.96 50.39
N THR A 170 -14.51 -30.54 49.59
CA THR A 170 -15.75 -31.15 50.08
C THR A 170 -15.47 -32.30 51.04
N PHE A 171 -14.50 -33.16 50.70
CA PHE A 171 -14.07 -34.25 51.57
C PHE A 171 -13.47 -33.72 52.89
N ALA A 172 -12.55 -32.77 52.78
CA ALA A 172 -11.90 -32.15 53.93
C ALA A 172 -12.90 -31.44 54.85
N ASP A 173 -13.95 -30.83 54.29
CA ASP A 173 -15.00 -30.18 55.07
C ASP A 173 -15.85 -31.16 55.88
N ARG A 174 -16.26 -32.28 55.25
CA ARG A 174 -16.95 -33.37 55.95
C ARG A 174 -16.11 -33.92 57.09
N GLU A 175 -14.81 -34.09 56.87
CA GLU A 175 -13.88 -34.58 57.89
C GLU A 175 -13.74 -33.56 59.04
N ARG A 176 -13.64 -32.26 58.74
CA ARG A 176 -13.63 -31.20 59.77
C ARG A 176 -14.90 -31.20 60.62
N ARG A 177 -16.07 -31.30 59.99
CA ARG A 177 -17.37 -31.35 60.70
C ARG A 177 -17.44 -32.57 61.61
N ARG A 178 -17.03 -33.74 61.11
CA ARG A 178 -16.97 -34.97 61.90
C ARG A 178 -16.02 -34.83 63.10
N ALA A 179 -14.81 -34.33 62.87
CA ALA A 179 -13.83 -34.12 63.93
C ALA A 179 -14.31 -33.10 64.99
N ALA A 180 -15.07 -32.08 64.58
CA ALA A 180 -15.69 -31.15 65.52
C ALA A 180 -16.76 -31.83 66.41
N ALA A 181 -17.62 -32.67 65.83
CA ALA A 181 -18.58 -33.48 66.61
C ALA A 181 -17.87 -34.44 67.58
N GLU A 182 -16.80 -35.12 67.13
CA GLU A 182 -15.99 -36.02 67.96
C GLU A 182 -15.30 -35.28 69.11
N ARG A 183 -14.85 -34.02 68.90
CA ARG A 183 -14.32 -33.17 69.98
C ARG A 183 -15.37 -32.86 71.03
N LEU A 184 -16.59 -32.50 70.64
CA LEU A 184 -17.70 -32.22 71.55
C LEU A 184 -18.08 -33.47 72.36
N GLN A 185 -18.13 -34.64 71.70
CA GLN A 185 -18.35 -35.92 72.37
C GLN A 185 -17.26 -36.24 73.40
N LEU A 186 -16.00 -36.00 73.06
CA LEU A 186 -14.87 -36.23 73.96
C LEU A 186 -14.92 -35.27 75.17
N ALA A 187 -15.19 -33.98 74.94
CA ALA A 187 -15.34 -32.99 76.01
C ALA A 187 -16.48 -33.35 76.96
N ALA A 188 -17.64 -33.74 76.42
CA ALA A 188 -18.78 -34.22 77.21
C ALA A 188 -18.44 -35.49 78.01
N ASN A 189 -17.71 -36.43 77.41
CA ASN A 189 -17.26 -37.64 78.10
C ASN A 189 -16.34 -37.31 79.29
N GLN A 190 -15.39 -36.38 79.10
CA GLN A 190 -14.47 -35.92 80.16
C GLN A 190 -15.21 -35.24 81.31
N LEU A 191 -16.27 -34.48 81.02
CA LEU A 191 -17.11 -33.82 82.01
C LEU A 191 -18.22 -34.73 82.60
N GLY A 192 -18.37 -35.96 82.10
CA GLY A 192 -19.42 -36.89 82.52
C GLY A 192 -20.83 -36.50 82.08
N ILE A 193 -20.96 -35.68 81.04
CA ILE A 193 -22.23 -35.14 80.53
C ILE A 193 -22.73 -36.04 79.39
N ARG A 194 -23.98 -36.51 79.49
CA ARG A 194 -24.65 -37.25 78.40
C ARG A 194 -25.60 -36.38 77.58
N THR A 195 -26.31 -35.49 78.25
CA THR A 195 -27.35 -34.65 77.66
C THR A 195 -27.14 -33.21 78.09
N ALA A 196 -27.23 -32.29 77.13
CA ALA A 196 -27.14 -30.85 77.35
C ALA A 196 -28.21 -30.11 76.54
N ALA A 197 -28.58 -28.91 76.99
CA ALA A 197 -29.49 -28.02 76.27
C ALA A 197 -28.72 -27.14 75.29
N CYS A 198 -29.22 -26.94 74.08
CA CYS A 198 -28.67 -25.98 73.13
C CYS A 198 -28.82 -24.55 73.67
N ALA A 199 -27.76 -23.74 73.64
CA ALA A 199 -27.80 -22.35 74.12
C ALA A 199 -28.76 -21.44 73.32
N ASP A 200 -29.02 -21.75 72.04
CA ASP A 200 -29.87 -20.90 71.18
C ASP A 200 -31.37 -21.24 71.23
N CYS A 201 -31.72 -22.52 71.37
CA CYS A 201 -33.11 -22.98 71.27
C CYS A 201 -33.60 -23.82 72.47
N ASP A 202 -32.76 -24.01 73.48
CA ASP A 202 -33.03 -24.77 74.72
C ASP A 202 -33.42 -26.26 74.51
N ALA A 203 -33.34 -26.78 73.28
CA ALA A 203 -33.64 -28.17 72.98
C ALA A 203 -32.63 -29.11 73.65
N SER A 204 -33.13 -30.20 74.25
CA SER A 204 -32.30 -31.20 74.92
C SER A 204 -31.72 -32.20 73.92
N ILE A 205 -30.39 -32.33 73.89
CA ILE A 205 -29.65 -33.09 72.88
C ILE A 205 -28.75 -34.11 73.56
N ASP A 206 -28.76 -35.35 73.08
CA ASP A 206 -27.79 -36.38 73.46
C ASP A 206 -26.48 -36.17 72.69
N ILE A 207 -25.43 -35.79 73.42
CA ILE A 207 -24.15 -35.40 72.81
C ILE A 207 -23.48 -36.62 72.15
N ALA A 208 -23.70 -37.83 72.67
CA ALA A 208 -23.10 -39.06 72.14
C ALA A 208 -23.66 -39.48 70.78
N LEU A 209 -24.82 -38.94 70.37
CA LEU A 209 -25.47 -39.22 69.09
C LEU A 209 -25.19 -38.16 68.01
N LEU A 210 -24.38 -37.14 68.32
CA LEU A 210 -24.05 -36.09 67.35
C LEU A 210 -23.21 -36.65 66.18
N THR A 211 -23.70 -36.50 64.96
CA THR A 211 -22.96 -36.83 63.73
C THR A 211 -22.36 -35.59 63.05
N ALA A 212 -22.79 -34.41 63.48
CA ALA A 212 -22.36 -33.10 62.99
C ALA A 212 -22.24 -32.13 64.19
N PRO A 213 -21.47 -31.04 64.06
CA PRO A 213 -21.27 -30.08 65.15
C PRO A 213 -22.40 -29.06 65.24
N GLU A 214 -23.57 -29.35 64.69
CA GLU A 214 -24.71 -28.44 64.55
C GLU A 214 -25.89 -28.97 65.35
N CYS A 215 -26.73 -28.06 65.86
CA CYS A 215 -27.96 -28.43 66.53
C CYS A 215 -28.96 -29.06 65.54
N PRO A 216 -29.49 -30.27 65.82
CA PRO A 216 -30.48 -30.92 64.93
C PRO A 216 -31.85 -30.22 64.90
N HIS A 217 -32.07 -29.20 65.73
CA HIS A 217 -33.33 -28.47 65.84
C HIS A 217 -33.27 -27.05 65.26
N CYS A 218 -32.16 -26.33 65.45
CA CYS A 218 -32.02 -24.93 65.02
C CYS A 218 -30.79 -24.67 64.14
N GLU A 219 -30.03 -25.70 63.79
CA GLU A 219 -28.85 -25.65 62.90
C GLU A 219 -27.68 -24.79 63.39
N SER A 220 -27.75 -24.26 64.61
CA SER A 220 -26.65 -23.53 65.23
C SER A 220 -25.43 -24.42 65.47
N THR A 221 -24.24 -23.96 65.05
CA THR A 221 -22.97 -24.64 65.31
C THR A 221 -22.60 -24.57 66.79
N PHE A 222 -22.11 -25.68 67.34
CA PHE A 222 -21.61 -25.78 68.70
C PHE A 222 -20.12 -25.45 68.77
N ALA A 223 -19.76 -24.57 69.70
CA ALA A 223 -18.39 -24.20 70.02
C ALA A 223 -17.78 -25.13 71.09
N ASP A 224 -18.51 -25.38 72.19
CA ASP A 224 -18.04 -26.19 73.32
C ASP A 224 -19.19 -26.72 74.21
N VAL A 225 -18.82 -27.53 75.22
CA VAL A 225 -19.73 -28.12 76.22
C VAL A 225 -19.46 -27.49 77.59
N ALA A 226 -20.45 -26.79 78.14
CA ALA A 226 -20.37 -26.18 79.47
C ALA A 226 -21.09 -27.01 80.54
N GLU A 227 -20.47 -27.12 81.72
CA GLU A 227 -21.10 -27.72 82.89
C GLU A 227 -22.16 -26.82 83.53
N ARG A 228 -23.08 -27.42 84.29
CA ARG A 228 -24.11 -26.67 85.00
C ARG A 228 -23.48 -25.76 86.05
N THR A 229 -23.81 -24.47 86.03
CA THR A 229 -23.28 -23.48 86.97
C THR A 229 -24.11 -23.35 88.26
N SER A 230 -25.28 -24.01 88.34
CA SER A 230 -26.20 -23.92 89.48
C SER A 230 -26.90 -25.25 89.80
N PHE A 231 -27.31 -25.43 91.08
CA PHE A 231 -27.87 -26.68 91.64
C PHE A 231 -29.16 -27.18 90.95
N PHE A 232 -29.87 -26.31 90.22
CA PHE A 232 -31.07 -26.65 89.43
C PHE A 232 -30.88 -26.54 87.91
N GLY A 233 -29.67 -26.23 87.41
CA GLY A 233 -29.41 -26.00 85.99
C GLY A 233 -29.12 -27.26 85.18
N SER A 234 -29.44 -27.23 83.88
CA SER A 234 -28.98 -28.21 82.89
C SER A 234 -27.56 -27.87 82.42
N HIS A 235 -26.86 -28.86 81.88
CA HIS A 235 -25.64 -28.63 81.10
C HIS A 235 -25.99 -27.94 79.78
N THR A 236 -25.07 -27.16 79.22
CA THR A 236 -25.36 -26.35 78.02
C THR A 236 -24.34 -26.63 76.92
N LEU A 237 -24.82 -26.76 75.68
CA LEU A 237 -24.00 -26.72 74.47
C LEU A 237 -23.90 -25.26 74.03
N GLU A 238 -22.71 -24.70 74.13
CA GLU A 238 -22.45 -23.32 73.72
C GLU A 238 -22.48 -23.24 72.20
N THR A 239 -23.32 -22.36 71.68
CA THR A 239 -23.44 -22.09 70.25
C THR A 239 -22.50 -20.95 69.86
N GLY A 240 -21.83 -21.09 68.72
CA GLY A 240 -20.87 -20.12 68.22
C GLY A 240 -19.84 -20.72 67.26
N GLU A 241 -19.03 -19.86 66.67
CA GLU A 241 -17.83 -20.29 65.96
C GLU A 241 -16.89 -20.93 67.00
N PRO A 242 -16.43 -22.18 66.82
CA PRO A 242 -15.43 -22.75 67.73
C PRO A 242 -14.23 -21.79 67.80
N PRO A 243 -13.69 -21.49 69.00
CA PRO A 243 -12.61 -20.54 69.14
C PRO A 243 -11.47 -20.93 68.20
N ALA A 244 -11.02 -19.99 67.37
CA ALA A 244 -9.96 -20.22 66.42
C ALA A 244 -8.75 -20.77 67.19
N LEU A 245 -8.40 -22.03 66.94
CA LEU A 245 -7.18 -22.61 67.49
C LEU A 245 -6.02 -21.73 67.02
N GLU A 246 -5.43 -20.96 67.94
CA GLU A 246 -4.25 -20.15 67.72
C GLU A 246 -3.15 -21.04 67.13
N GLY A 247 -2.90 -20.96 65.82
CA GLY A 247 -1.98 -21.87 65.16
C GLY A 247 -1.99 -21.88 63.64
N ARG A 248 -2.97 -21.25 62.99
CA ARG A 248 -2.84 -20.88 61.58
C ARG A 248 -2.98 -19.37 61.47
N ALA A 249 -1.84 -18.71 61.25
CA ALA A 249 -1.83 -17.36 60.71
C ALA A 249 -2.84 -17.32 59.57
N GLU A 250 -3.75 -16.35 59.66
CA GLU A 250 -4.71 -15.98 58.63
C GLU A 250 -3.96 -15.97 57.30
N ARG A 251 -4.20 -16.97 56.46
CA ARG A 251 -3.85 -16.81 55.05
C ARG A 251 -4.82 -15.77 54.57
N GLU A 252 -4.31 -14.59 54.25
CA GLU A 252 -4.96 -13.62 53.39
C GLU A 252 -5.78 -14.39 52.36
N THR A 253 -7.08 -14.14 52.37
CA THR A 253 -8.07 -14.78 51.54
C THR A 253 -7.50 -14.84 50.13
N GLN A 254 -7.11 -16.05 49.69
CA GLN A 254 -6.61 -16.20 48.33
C GLN A 254 -7.72 -15.71 47.41
N PRO A 255 -7.39 -14.88 46.40
CA PRO A 255 -8.37 -14.45 45.41
C PRO A 255 -9.14 -15.67 44.93
N THR A 256 -10.46 -15.54 44.91
CA THR A 256 -11.33 -16.59 44.42
C THR A 256 -10.98 -16.87 42.96
N ASN A 257 -11.37 -18.03 42.44
CA ASN A 257 -11.12 -18.33 41.03
C ASN A 257 -11.70 -17.21 40.13
N GLU A 258 -12.85 -16.64 40.51
CA GLU A 258 -13.49 -15.51 39.83
C GLU A 258 -12.58 -14.28 39.81
N ASP A 259 -11.97 -13.90 40.93
CA ASP A 259 -11.00 -12.79 41.02
C ASP A 259 -9.75 -13.02 40.15
N VAL A 260 -9.28 -14.27 40.05
CA VAL A 260 -8.11 -14.62 39.23
C VAL A 260 -8.45 -14.59 37.74
N PHE A 261 -9.62 -15.11 37.34
CA PHE A 261 -10.06 -15.08 35.94
C PHE A 261 -10.34 -13.64 35.47
N GLU A 262 -10.97 -12.81 36.31
CA GLU A 262 -11.24 -11.42 36.00
C GLU A 262 -9.94 -10.60 35.84
N ALA A 263 -8.91 -10.91 36.65
CA ALA A 263 -7.58 -10.31 36.50
C ALA A 263 -6.89 -10.73 35.19
N VAL A 264 -6.98 -12.00 34.80
CA VAL A 264 -6.37 -12.51 33.55
C VAL A 264 -7.12 -11.99 32.32
N GLU A 265 -8.45 -11.88 32.35
CA GLU A 265 -9.24 -11.24 31.29
C GLU A 265 -8.90 -9.76 31.14
N ALA A 266 -8.70 -9.04 32.24
CA ALA A 266 -8.30 -7.64 32.22
C ALA A 266 -6.89 -7.45 31.60
N GLU A 267 -5.94 -8.35 31.90
CA GLU A 267 -4.61 -8.32 31.29
C GLU A 267 -4.62 -8.70 29.80
N ALA A 268 -5.46 -9.67 29.39
CA ALA A 268 -5.64 -10.04 27.99
C ALA A 268 -6.26 -8.91 27.16
N ALA A 269 -7.29 -8.22 27.69
CA ALA A 269 -7.93 -7.08 27.03
C ALA A 269 -7.02 -5.83 26.95
N SER A 270 -6.06 -5.70 27.86
CA SER A 270 -5.03 -4.65 27.84
C SER A 270 -4.00 -4.86 26.71
N THR A 271 -3.75 -6.11 26.33
CA THR A 271 -2.71 -6.45 25.34
C THR A 271 -3.16 -6.19 23.90
N ASP A 272 -4.47 -6.20 23.62
CA ASP A 272 -5.06 -5.97 22.29
C ASP A 272 -5.08 -4.48 21.85
N GLN A 273 -4.65 -3.54 22.72
CA GLN A 273 -4.57 -2.11 22.42
C GLN A 273 -3.15 -1.59 22.12
N SER A 274 -2.15 -2.48 22.07
CA SER A 274 -0.82 -2.08 21.56
C SER A 274 -0.83 -2.08 20.04
N GLU A 275 -1.29 -0.96 19.46
CA GLU A 275 -1.18 -0.69 18.02
C GLU A 275 0.26 -0.97 17.52
N PRO A 276 0.44 -1.59 16.35
CA PRO A 276 1.76 -1.77 15.77
C PRO A 276 2.32 -0.38 15.44
N ASN A 277 3.38 0.00 16.13
CA ASN A 277 4.10 1.25 15.92
C ASN A 277 4.83 1.18 14.56
N THR A 278 4.10 1.41 13.46
CA THR A 278 4.68 1.52 12.13
C THR A 278 5.28 2.91 11.94
N SER A 279 6.45 3.17 12.52
CA SER A 279 7.32 4.25 12.07
C SER A 279 8.38 3.69 11.11
N PHE A 280 7.93 3.39 9.89
CA PHE A 280 8.83 3.21 8.76
C PHE A 280 9.05 4.58 8.12
N ASP A 281 9.93 5.38 8.72
CA ASP A 281 10.34 6.67 8.15
C ASP A 281 11.44 6.42 7.11
N ALA A 282 11.00 6.18 5.88
CA ALA A 282 11.85 6.21 4.70
C ALA A 282 11.80 7.62 4.11
N THR A 283 12.84 8.42 4.38
CA THR A 283 13.23 9.47 3.43
C THR A 283 14.71 9.36 3.10
N ASP A 284 14.90 9.05 1.83
CA ASP A 284 16.11 8.74 1.09
C ASP A 284 16.83 10.02 0.61
N LYS A 285 18.15 9.88 0.40
CA LYS A 285 19.05 10.65 -0.49
C LYS A 285 19.27 12.16 -0.30
N ARG A 286 20.51 12.48 0.08
CA ARG A 286 21.43 13.24 -0.80
C ARG A 286 22.86 12.73 -0.68
#